data_AF-A0A356L807-F1
#
_entry.id   AF-A0A356L807-F1
#
_cell.length_a   1.000
_cell.length_b   1.000
_cell.length_c   1.000
_cell.angle_alpha   90.00
_cell.angle_beta   90.00
_cell.angle_gamma   90.00
#
_symmetry.space_group_name_H-M   'P 1'
#
loop_
_entity.id
_entity.type
_entity.pdbx_description
1 polymer ?
#
loop_
_entity_poly.entity_id
_entity_poly.type
_entity_poly.pdbx_seq_one_letter_code
_entity_poly.pdbx_strand_id
1 'polypeptide(L)' 'MMNKNPYEVLGVARDASDADIKKAYHKLVMQYHPDKNPGDKSAEEKFKEINN' A
#
# COMPACT_ATOMS: atom_id res chain seq x y z
N MET A 1 17.80 9.88 1.02
CA MET A 1 17.07 9.01 0.08
C MET A 1 16.62 7.78 0.86
N MET A 2 15.44 7.83 1.50
CA MET A 2 14.84 6.61 2.06
C MET A 2 14.23 5.84 0.90
N ASN A 3 14.98 4.89 0.35
CA ASN A 3 14.44 3.88 -0.55
C ASN A 3 13.54 2.96 0.30
N LYS A 4 12.36 3.46 0.72
CA LYS A 4 11.32 2.62 1.30
C LYS A 4 11.01 1.61 0.21
N ASN A 5 11.42 0.35 0.40
CA ASN A 5 11.16 -0.67 -0.60
C ASN A 5 9.63 -0.75 -0.73
N PRO A 6 9.06 -0.71 -1.95
CA PRO A 6 7.62 -0.88 -2.12
C PRO A 6 7.13 -2.19 -1.48
N TYR A 7 8.01 -3.20 -1.41
CA TYR A 7 7.82 -4.43 -0.65
C TYR A 7 7.55 -4.21 0.85
N GLU A 8 8.29 -3.33 1.52
CA GLU A 8 8.10 -3.03 2.94
C GLU A 8 6.82 -2.23 3.20
N VAL A 9 6.47 -1.30 2.31
CA VAL A 9 5.21 -0.53 2.38
C VAL A 9 4.01 -1.45 2.17
N LEU A 10 4.14 -2.41 1.25
CA LEU A 10 3.10 -3.40 0.96
C LEU A 10 3.06 -4.55 1.97
N GLY A 11 4.03 -4.63 2.89
CA GLY A 11 4.16 -5.73 3.85
C GLY A 11 4.41 -7.08 3.19
N VAL A 12 4.97 -7.10 1.98
CA VAL A 12 5.31 -8.31 1.23
C VAL A 12 6.80 -8.59 1.34
N ALA A 13 7.16 -9.86 1.27
CA ALA A 13 8.55 -10.26 1.30
C ALA A 13 9.31 -9.74 0.07
N ARG A 14 10.62 -9.55 0.17
CA ARG A 14 11.46 -9.05 -0.95
C ARG A 14 11.56 -10.05 -2.11
N ASP A 15 11.22 -11.31 -1.86
CA ASP A 15 11.11 -12.40 -2.81
C ASP A 15 9.65 -12.63 -3.28
N ALA A 16 8.72 -11.78 -2.85
CA ALA A 16 7.33 -11.88 -3.27
C ALA A 16 7.22 -11.76 -4.79
N SER A 17 6.44 -12.66 -5.38
CA SER A 17 6.19 -12.64 -6.82
C SER A 17 5.32 -11.44 -7.18
N ASP A 18 5.38 -10.98 -8.44
CA ASP A 18 4.55 -9.87 -8.95
C ASP A 18 3.05 -10.07 -8.65
N ALA A 19 2.59 -11.32 -8.61
CA ALA A 19 1.23 -11.69 -8.24
C ALA A 19 0.91 -11.36 -6.77
N ASP A 20 1.83 -11.65 -5.85
CA ASP A 20 1.68 -11.36 -4.41
C ASP A 20 1.74 -9.86 -4.15
N ILE A 21 2.64 -9.15 -4.85
CA ILE A 21 2.73 -7.69 -4.80
C ILE A 21 1.41 -7.06 -5.23
N LYS A 22 0.86 -7.46 -6.40
CA LYS A 22 -0.43 -6.95 -6.89
C LYS A 22 -1.58 -7.25 -5.94
N LYS A 23 -1.59 -8.44 -5.34
CA LYS A 23 -2.63 -8.86 -4.39
C LYS A 23 -2.58 -8.06 -3.09
N ALA A 24 -1.38 -7.85 -2.55
CA ALA A 24 -1.17 -7.03 -1.36
C ALA A 24 -1.50 -5.55 -1.64
N TYR A 25 -1.05 -5.01 -2.77
CA TYR A 25 -1.39 -3.66 -3.23
C TYR A 25 -2.90 -3.45 -3.32
N HIS A 26 -3.62 -4.34 -4.03
CA HIS A 26 -5.08 -4.24 -4.12
C HIS A 26 -5.76 -4.30 -2.76
N LYS A 27 -5.31 -5.21 -1.88
CA LYS A 27 -5.87 -5.34 -0.53
C LYS A 27 -5.69 -4.06 0.28
N LEU A 28 -4.51 -3.46 0.24
CA LEU A 28 -4.19 -2.23 0.97
C LEU A 28 -4.90 -1.02 0.38
N VAL A 29 -4.96 -0.90 -0.95
CA VAL A 29 -5.73 0.13 -1.66
C VAL A 29 -7.21 0.06 -1.30
N MET A 30 -7.82 -1.13 -1.28
CA MET A 30 -9.21 -1.29 -0.87
C MET A 30 -9.42 -1.02 0.62
N GLN A 31 -8.44 -1.33 1.46
CA GLN A 31 -8.49 -1.10 2.90
C GLN A 31 -8.39 0.39 3.26
N TYR A 32 -7.54 1.14 2.55
CA TYR A 32 -7.31 2.58 2.76
C TYR A 32 -7.99 3.45 1.72
N HIS A 33 -8.92 2.90 0.93
CA HIS A 33 -9.57 3.63 -0.16
C HIS A 33 -10.30 4.87 0.40
N PRO A 34 -10.15 6.05 -0.22
CA PRO A 34 -10.79 7.28 0.27
C PRO A 34 -12.32 7.21 0.24
N ASP A 35 -12.90 6.44 -0.69
CA ASP A 35 -14.35 6.18 -0.75
C ASP A 35 -14.84 5.37 0.47
N LYS A 36 -14.01 4.46 0.98
CA LYS A 36 -14.36 3.64 2.16
C LYS A 36 -13.98 4.31 3.48
N ASN A 37 -12.99 5.19 3.45
CA ASN A 37 -12.50 5.93 4.62
C ASN A 37 -12.56 7.45 4.39
N PRO A 38 -13.75 8.02 4.16
CA PRO A 38 -13.89 9.44 3.91
C PRO A 38 -13.45 10.24 5.15
N GLY A 39 -12.46 11.12 4.97
CA GLY A 39 -11.95 11.99 6.04
C GLY A 39 -10.90 11.36 6.96
N ASP A 40 -10.48 10.12 6.71
CA ASP A 40 -9.38 9.49 7.46
C ASP A 40 -8.02 9.90 6.88
N LYS A 41 -7.37 10.85 7.56
CA LYS A 41 -6.04 11.34 7.18
C LYS A 41 -4.98 10.24 7.22
N SER A 42 -5.10 9.27 8.13
CA SER A 42 -4.14 8.17 8.23
C SER A 42 -4.33 7.17 7.08
N ALA A 43 -5.56 6.94 6.61
CA ALA A 43 -5.80 6.18 5.41
C ALA A 43 -5.26 6.90 4.16
N GLU A 44 -5.43 8.22 4.09
CA GLU A 44 -4.93 9.03 2.98
C GLU A 44 -3.39 9.05 2.89
N GLU A 45 -2.69 9.18 4.02
CA GLU A 45 -1.23 9.08 4.09
C GLU A 45 -0.74 7.69 3.63
N LYS A 46 -1.35 6.62 4.14
CA LYS A 46 -1.00 5.26 3.73
C LYS A 46 -1.30 5.01 2.25
N PHE A 47 -2.43 5.49 1.75
CA PHE A 47 -2.77 5.39 0.33
C PHE A 47 -1.74 6.09 -0.55
N LYS A 48 -1.28 7.28 -0.16
CA LYS A 48 -0.19 8.00 -0.83
C LYS A 48 1.13 7.23 -0.77
N GLU A 49 1.48 6.64 0.38
CA GLU A 49 2.69 5.80 0.50
C GLU A 49 2.63 4.55 -0.38
N ILE A 50 1.46 3.92 -0.53
CA ILE A 50 1.27 2.73 -1.37
C ILE A 50 1.39 3.07 -2.88
N ASN A 51 1.06 4.31 -3.26
CA ASN A 51 0.97 4.72 -4.66
C ASN A 51 2.24 5.44 -5.19
N ASN A 52 3.27 5.64 -4.35
CA ASN A 52 4.47 6.43 -4.66
C ASN A 52 5.75 5.60 -4.58
#